data_AF-A0A954G8W2-F1
#
_entry.id   AF-A0A954G8W2-F1
#
_cell.length_a   1.000
_cell.length_b   1.000
_cell.length_c   1.000
_cell.angle_alpha   90.00
_cell.angle_beta   90.00
_cell.angle_gamma   90.00
#
_symmetry.space_group_name_H-M   'P 1'
#
loop_
_entity.id
_entity.type
_entity.pdbx_description
1 polymer ?
#
loop_
_entity_poly.entity_id
_entity_poly.type
_entity_poly.pdbx_seq_one_letter_code
_entity_poly.pdbx_strand_id
1 'polypeptide(L)'
;MYQSQTACYAKHRRKAIHKLGDKFNCECNPEIMCAFIYALNDADERVRAKAADEIGDQLRKHCCGCSPELTAALTCALGDCDKKVVREATQALELCGYEVVEGCCETPCCTSNGCAPAGCSPSAAPAAPAPASDPKAYFPSRLQNQKQTRRLSGNSLSNLFGLID
;
A
#
# COMPACT_ATOMS: atom_id res chain seq x y z
N MET A 1 6.81 16.27 -12.92
CA MET A 1 7.27 15.26 -11.95
C MET A 1 6.03 14.74 -11.25
N TYR A 2 5.68 13.47 -11.42
CA TYR A 2 4.54 12.87 -10.72
C TYR A 2 4.94 12.61 -9.27
N GLN A 3 4.25 13.23 -8.31
CA GLN A 3 4.40 12.92 -6.89
C GLN A 3 3.43 11.77 -6.57
N SER A 4 3.95 10.69 -5.99
CA SER A 4 3.09 9.60 -5.51
C SER A 4 2.14 10.15 -4.45
N GLN A 5 0.85 9.85 -4.57
CA GLN A 5 -0.16 10.24 -3.58
C GLN A 5 -0.01 9.47 -2.26
N THR A 6 0.83 8.43 -2.24
CA THR A 6 1.21 7.68 -1.04
C THR A 6 2.63 8.08 -0.62
N ALA A 7 2.82 8.29 0.69
CA ALA A 7 4.14 8.61 1.22
C ALA A 7 5.11 7.42 1.06
N CYS A 8 6.34 7.67 0.60
CA CYS A 8 7.33 6.61 0.38
C CYS A 8 7.67 5.83 1.66
N TYR A 9 7.69 6.51 2.81
CA TYR A 9 8.04 5.90 4.10
C TYR A 9 6.82 5.36 4.83
N ALA A 10 6.90 4.08 5.23
CA ALA A 10 5.84 3.40 5.98
C ALA A 10 5.47 4.14 7.28
N LYS A 11 6.46 4.72 7.98
CA LYS A 11 6.22 5.55 9.17
C LYS A 11 5.24 6.68 8.92
N HIS A 12 5.30 7.32 7.75
CA HIS A 12 4.39 8.41 7.39
C HIS A 12 3.00 7.89 7.05
N ARG A 13 2.91 6.79 6.29
CA ARG A 13 1.62 6.15 5.96
C ARG A 13 0.90 5.68 7.22
N ARG A 14 1.59 4.96 8.11
CA ARG A 14 1.07 4.56 9.43
C ARG A 14 0.61 5.76 10.25
N LYS A 15 1.39 6.83 10.29
CA LYS A 15 1.02 8.06 11.02
C LYS A 15 -0.22 8.73 10.41
N ALA A 16 -0.38 8.68 9.09
CA ALA A 16 -1.58 9.18 8.42
C ALA A 16 -2.81 8.35 8.81
N ILE A 17 -2.72 7.02 8.78
CA ILE A 17 -3.80 6.11 9.24
C ILE A 17 -4.19 6.41 10.69
N HIS A 18 -3.21 6.50 11.58
CA HIS A 18 -3.46 6.84 12.98
C HIS A 18 -4.14 8.21 13.14
N LYS A 19 -3.67 9.22 12.40
CA LYS A 19 -4.26 10.56 12.44
C LYS A 19 -5.70 10.58 11.92
N LEU A 20 -6.05 9.75 10.94
CA LEU A 20 -7.42 9.63 10.46
C LEU A 20 -8.33 9.10 11.56
N GLY A 21 -7.93 8.05 12.27
CA GLY A 21 -8.71 7.50 13.40
C GLY A 21 -8.81 8.43 14.61
N ASP A 22 -7.79 9.24 14.87
CA ASP A 22 -7.82 10.23 15.97
C ASP A 22 -8.71 11.44 15.69
N LYS A 23 -8.85 11.83 14.42
CA LYS A 23 -9.47 13.11 14.02
C LYS A 23 -10.86 12.98 13.43
N PHE A 24 -11.22 11.80 12.97
CA PHE A 24 -12.48 11.54 12.29
C PHE A 24 -13.11 10.28 12.84
N ASN A 25 -14.42 10.18 12.67
CA ASN A 25 -15.19 8.98 13.00
C ASN A 25 -16.01 8.53 11.78
N CYS A 26 -16.34 7.24 11.76
CA CYS A 26 -17.08 6.61 10.67
C CYS A 26 -18.52 7.13 10.51
N GLU A 27 -19.10 7.72 11.56
CA GLU A 27 -20.48 8.24 11.54
C GLU A 27 -20.58 9.52 10.71
N CYS A 28 -19.63 10.44 10.89
CA CYS A 28 -19.59 11.70 10.15
C CYS A 28 -18.71 11.64 8.90
N ASN A 29 -17.76 10.71 8.83
CA ASN A 29 -16.78 10.59 7.76
C ASN A 29 -16.59 9.12 7.40
N PRO A 30 -17.57 8.48 6.74
CA PRO A 30 -17.50 7.06 6.41
C PRO A 30 -16.30 6.69 5.53
N GLU A 31 -15.75 7.64 4.78
CA GLU A 31 -14.61 7.44 3.88
C GLU A 31 -13.33 7.01 4.61
N ILE A 32 -13.22 7.27 5.92
CA ILE A 32 -12.05 6.82 6.69
C ILE A 32 -12.00 5.29 6.77
N MET A 33 -13.16 4.62 6.79
CA MET A 33 -13.22 3.15 6.77
C MET A 33 -12.67 2.61 5.45
N CYS A 34 -13.00 3.26 4.32
CA CYS A 34 -12.42 2.91 3.01
C CYS A 34 -10.89 3.09 3.02
N ALA A 35 -10.39 4.15 3.64
CA ALA A 35 -8.94 4.38 3.75
C ALA A 35 -8.25 3.30 4.60
N PHE A 36 -8.89 2.85 5.69
CA PHE A 36 -8.36 1.75 6.51
C PHE A 36 -8.39 0.42 5.77
N ILE A 37 -9.49 0.09 5.08
CA ILE A 37 -9.59 -1.12 4.24
C ILE A 37 -8.50 -1.13 3.17
N TYR A 38 -8.26 0.01 2.51
CA TYR A 38 -7.16 0.12 1.55
C TYR A 38 -5.79 -0.13 2.21
N ALA A 39 -5.57 0.43 3.40
CA ALA A 39 -4.32 0.29 4.14
C ALA A 39 -4.06 -1.11 4.71
N LEU A 40 -5.08 -1.99 4.79
CA LEU A 40 -4.88 -3.42 5.06
C LEU A 40 -4.06 -4.13 3.97
N ASN A 41 -3.88 -3.53 2.79
CA ASN A 41 -3.05 -4.07 1.71
C ASN A 41 -1.70 -3.36 1.57
N ASP A 42 -1.28 -2.58 2.57
CA ASP A 42 0.02 -1.89 2.53
C ASP A 42 1.18 -2.89 2.55
N ALA A 43 2.28 -2.55 1.88
CA ALA A 43 3.48 -3.40 1.86
C ALA A 43 4.13 -3.57 3.24
N ASP A 44 4.00 -2.58 4.14
CA ASP A 44 4.58 -2.62 5.48
C ASP A 44 3.56 -3.09 6.52
N GLU A 45 3.95 -4.11 7.29
CA GLU A 45 3.12 -4.75 8.31
C GLU A 45 2.65 -3.79 9.40
N ARG A 46 3.44 -2.76 9.72
CA ARG A 46 3.07 -1.77 10.74
C ARG A 46 1.96 -0.86 10.27
N VAL A 47 1.84 -0.63 8.97
CA VAL A 47 0.72 0.12 8.38
C VAL A 47 -0.53 -0.74 8.39
N ARG A 48 -0.44 -1.99 7.92
CA ARG A 48 -1.56 -2.96 7.94
C ARG A 48 -2.10 -3.19 9.34
N ALA A 49 -1.22 -3.45 10.31
CA ALA A 49 -1.60 -3.66 11.70
C ALA A 49 -2.27 -2.42 12.29
N LYS A 50 -1.79 -1.22 11.94
CA LYS A 50 -2.42 0.02 12.40
C LYS A 50 -3.78 0.24 11.75
N ALA A 51 -3.98 -0.16 10.50
CA ALA A 51 -5.28 -0.08 9.85
C ALA A 51 -6.31 -1.02 10.51
N ALA A 52 -5.95 -2.27 10.80
CA ALA A 52 -6.80 -3.21 11.53
C ALA A 52 -7.15 -2.72 12.95
N ASP A 53 -6.16 -2.16 13.65
CA ASP A 53 -6.34 -1.53 14.98
C ASP A 53 -7.32 -0.35 14.92
N GLU A 54 -7.16 0.58 13.97
CA GLU A 54 -8.08 1.72 13.80
C GLU A 54 -9.49 1.28 13.40
N ILE A 55 -9.65 0.23 12.57
CA ILE A 55 -10.96 -0.37 12.27
C ILE A 55 -11.63 -0.85 13.56
N GLY A 56 -10.92 -1.64 14.37
CA GLY A 56 -11.45 -2.13 15.65
C GLY A 56 -11.82 -0.98 16.60
N ASP A 57 -11.02 0.09 16.62
CA ASP A 57 -11.30 1.28 17.41
C ASP A 57 -12.56 2.01 16.96
N GLN A 58 -12.78 2.13 15.64
CA GLN A 58 -14.01 2.72 15.11
C GLN A 58 -15.23 1.87 15.49
N LEU A 59 -15.15 0.54 15.33
CA LEU A 59 -16.24 -0.39 15.67
C LEU A 59 -16.56 -0.41 17.18
N ARG A 60 -15.56 -0.24 18.06
CA ARG A 60 -15.78 -0.17 19.52
C ARG A 60 -16.41 1.14 19.95
N LYS A 61 -15.98 2.25 19.36
CA LYS A 61 -16.32 3.61 19.83
C LYS A 61 -17.57 4.17 19.16
N HIS A 62 -17.93 3.65 17.98
CA HIS A 62 -18.96 4.19 17.11
C HIS A 62 -19.84 3.07 16.56
N CYS A 63 -21.06 3.41 16.15
CA CYS A 63 -22.00 2.43 15.59
C CYS A 63 -21.77 2.23 14.08
N CYS A 64 -20.52 2.05 13.66
CA CYS A 64 -20.22 1.73 12.25
C CYS A 64 -20.71 0.31 11.98
N GLY A 65 -21.66 0.14 11.06
CA GLY A 65 -22.07 -1.19 10.63
C GLY A 65 -20.91 -1.96 9.99
N CYS A 66 -20.93 -3.29 10.14
CA CYS A 66 -19.97 -4.17 9.47
C CYS A 66 -20.44 -4.46 8.05
N SER A 67 -19.87 -3.74 7.07
CA SER A 67 -20.15 -3.98 5.67
C SER A 67 -19.50 -5.29 5.20
N PRO A 68 -20.06 -5.97 4.18
CA PRO A 68 -19.47 -7.18 3.63
C PRO A 68 -18.05 -6.97 3.10
N GLU A 69 -17.74 -5.78 2.57
CA GLU A 69 -16.40 -5.42 2.11
C GLU A 69 -15.40 -5.32 3.27
N LEU A 70 -15.83 -4.76 4.41
CA LEU A 70 -15.00 -4.69 5.61
C LEU A 70 -14.71 -6.10 6.14
N THR A 71 -15.74 -6.93 6.26
CA THR A 71 -15.59 -8.32 6.70
C THR A 71 -14.66 -9.09 5.78
N ALA A 72 -14.84 -8.99 4.45
CA ALA A 72 -13.98 -9.66 3.48
C ALA A 72 -12.51 -9.21 3.60
N ALA A 73 -12.27 -7.91 3.77
CA ALA A 73 -10.92 -7.38 3.94
C ALA A 73 -10.25 -7.86 5.24
N LEU A 74 -11.00 -7.90 6.35
CA LEU A 74 -10.50 -8.43 7.62
C LEU A 74 -10.26 -9.94 7.57
N THR A 75 -11.13 -10.71 6.90
CA THR A 75 -10.92 -12.15 6.67
C THR A 75 -9.66 -12.40 5.84
N CYS A 76 -9.39 -11.58 4.82
CA CYS A 76 -8.12 -11.63 4.10
C CYS A 76 -6.92 -11.37 5.03
N ALA A 77 -7.05 -10.41 5.96
CA ALA A 77 -5.99 -10.07 6.91
C ALA A 77 -5.70 -11.18 7.96
N LEU A 78 -6.59 -12.15 8.15
CA LEU A 78 -6.32 -13.33 8.98
C LEU A 78 -5.22 -14.24 8.39
N GLY A 79 -4.98 -14.15 7.07
CA GLY A 79 -3.89 -14.86 6.39
C GLY A 79 -2.56 -14.11 6.34
N ASP A 80 -2.41 -13.00 7.07
CA ASP A 80 -1.18 -12.21 7.08
C ASP A 80 -0.02 -12.97 7.75
N CYS A 81 1.21 -12.73 7.28
CA CYS A 81 2.42 -13.26 7.89
C CYS A 81 2.73 -12.61 9.26
N ASP A 82 2.28 -11.37 9.47
CA ASP A 82 2.52 -10.65 10.71
C ASP A 82 1.41 -10.94 11.73
N LYS A 83 1.80 -11.52 12.86
CA LYS A 83 0.88 -11.92 13.95
C LYS A 83 0.12 -10.74 14.55
N LYS A 84 0.67 -9.52 14.51
CA LYS A 84 -0.03 -8.36 15.03
C LYS A 84 -1.19 -8.00 14.11
N VAL A 85 -0.98 -8.02 12.79
CA VAL A 85 -2.07 -7.82 11.81
C VAL A 85 -3.19 -8.83 12.06
N VAL A 86 -2.84 -10.12 12.15
CA VAL A 86 -3.81 -11.19 12.39
C VAL A 86 -4.58 -10.95 13.69
N ARG A 87 -3.89 -10.64 14.79
CA ARG A 87 -4.54 -10.38 16.09
C ARG A 87 -5.54 -9.21 16.03
N GLU A 88 -5.15 -8.09 15.44
CA GLU A 88 -6.06 -6.93 15.35
C GLU A 88 -7.25 -7.23 14.42
N ALA A 89 -7.03 -7.97 13.33
CA ALA A 89 -8.09 -8.37 12.42
C ALA A 89 -9.09 -9.32 13.08
N THR A 90 -8.61 -10.29 13.86
CA THR A 90 -9.45 -11.17 14.68
C THR A 90 -10.35 -10.37 15.62
N GLN A 91 -9.76 -9.46 16.41
CA GLN A 91 -10.53 -8.63 17.33
C GLN A 91 -11.57 -7.76 16.62
N ALA A 92 -11.24 -7.22 15.45
CA ALA A 92 -12.18 -6.45 14.64
C ALA A 92 -13.35 -7.31 14.11
N LEU A 93 -13.09 -8.55 13.70
CA LEU A 93 -14.13 -9.49 13.27
C LEU A 93 -15.04 -9.92 14.42
N GLU A 94 -14.50 -10.12 15.62
CA GLU A 94 -15.27 -10.42 16.83
C GLU A 94 -16.23 -9.28 17.18
N LEU A 95 -15.82 -8.02 17.02
CA LEU A 95 -16.69 -6.86 17.19
C LEU A 95 -17.83 -6.82 16.16
N CYS A 96 -17.61 -7.40 14.99
CA CYS A 96 -18.63 -7.60 13.97
C CYS A 96 -19.52 -8.83 14.24
N GLY A 97 -19.31 -9.56 15.34
CA GLY A 97 -20.09 -10.74 15.72
C GLY A 97 -19.62 -12.05 15.09
N TYR A 98 -18.42 -12.10 14.52
CA TYR A 98 -17.85 -13.33 13.96
C TYR A 98 -16.94 -14.02 15.00
N GLU A 99 -17.09 -15.34 15.13
CA GLU A 99 -16.16 -16.16 15.91
C GLU A 99 -15.00 -16.60 15.00
N VAL A 100 -13.78 -16.17 15.33
CA VAL A 100 -12.57 -16.59 14.60
C VAL A 100 -11.97 -17.80 15.31
N VAL A 101 -12.20 -18.99 14.76
CA VAL A 101 -11.59 -20.21 15.26
C VAL A 101 -10.16 -20.30 14.72
N GLU A 102 -9.17 -20.29 15.61
CA GLU A 102 -7.79 -20.60 15.24
C GLU A 102 -7.73 -22.07 14.80
N GLY A 103 -7.82 -22.31 13.49
CA GLY A 103 -7.64 -23.62 12.89
C GLY A 103 -6.21 -24.10 13.16
N CYS A 104 -6.05 -24.92 14.19
CA CYS A 104 -4.80 -25.63 14.48
C CYS A 104 -4.45 -26.51 13.27
N CYS A 105 -3.44 -26.11 12.51
CA CYS A 105 -2.83 -26.92 11.48
C CYS A 105 -2.06 -28.09 12.13
N GLU A 106 -2.74 -29.19 12.44
CA GLU A 106 -2.05 -30.48 12.69
C GLU A 106 -1.51 -31.10 11.39
N THR A 107 -1.79 -30.49 10.24
CA THR A 107 -1.26 -30.86 8.94
C THR A 107 -0.15 -29.87 8.53
N PRO A 108 1.01 -30.33 8.04
CA PRO A 108 2.16 -29.46 7.75
C PRO A 108 1.93 -28.70 6.44
N CYS A 109 1.02 -27.73 6.45
CA CYS A 109 0.79 -26.82 5.32
C CYS A 109 1.82 -25.67 5.26
N CYS A 110 2.77 -25.61 6.19
CA CYS A 110 3.74 -24.52 6.32
C CYS A 110 5.17 -24.87 5.86
N THR A 111 5.42 -26.04 5.26
CA THR A 111 6.79 -26.46 4.88
C THR A 111 7.16 -26.29 3.40
N SER A 112 6.23 -25.89 2.53
CA SER A 112 6.55 -25.60 1.14
C SER A 112 5.82 -24.37 0.65
N ASN A 113 6.57 -23.27 0.53
CA ASN A 113 6.16 -21.96 0.04
C ASN A 113 5.05 -21.27 0.84
N GLY A 114 5.49 -20.49 1.84
CA GLY A 114 4.92 -19.21 2.29
C GLY A 114 3.41 -19.15 2.59
N CYS A 115 3.06 -18.62 3.76
CA CYS A 115 1.71 -18.15 4.06
C CYS A 115 1.32 -17.05 3.04
N ALA A 116 0.78 -17.47 1.91
CA ALA A 116 0.05 -16.64 0.98
C ALA A 116 -1.29 -17.34 0.79
N PRO A 117 -2.40 -16.82 1.34
CA PRO A 117 -3.68 -17.22 0.82
C PRO A 117 -3.71 -16.78 -0.64
N ALA A 118 -3.65 -17.75 -1.56
CA ALA A 118 -3.97 -17.53 -2.96
C ALA A 118 -5.42 -17.04 -3.01
N GLY A 119 -5.64 -15.73 -3.13
CA GLY A 119 -7.00 -15.20 -3.30
C GLY A 119 -7.24 -13.73 -3.03
N CYS A 120 -6.41 -13.02 -2.26
CA CYS A 120 -6.65 -11.59 -1.95
C CYS A 120 -5.81 -10.68 -2.86
N SER A 121 -5.90 -10.87 -4.17
CA SER A 121 -5.60 -9.78 -5.11
C SER A 121 -6.91 -9.07 -5.41
N PRO A 122 -6.96 -7.73 -5.48
CA PRO A 122 -8.13 -7.09 -6.07
C PRO A 122 -8.29 -7.69 -7.47
N SER A 123 -9.50 -8.18 -7.77
CA SER A 123 -9.87 -8.56 -9.13
C SER A 123 -9.39 -7.43 -10.04
N ALA A 124 -8.43 -7.75 -10.92
CA ALA A 124 -8.02 -6.82 -11.94
C ALA A 124 -9.30 -6.34 -12.61
N ALA A 125 -9.54 -5.03 -12.58
CA ALA A 125 -10.57 -4.41 -13.42
C ALA A 125 -10.52 -5.08 -14.80
N PRO A 126 -11.68 -5.40 -15.42
CA PRO A 126 -11.68 -6.12 -16.69
C PRO A 126 -10.70 -5.42 -17.62
N ALA A 127 -9.73 -6.20 -18.11
CA ALA A 127 -8.67 -5.70 -18.95
C ALA A 127 -9.29 -4.80 -20.02
N ALA A 128 -8.90 -3.53 -20.03
CA ALA A 128 -9.23 -2.65 -21.13
C ALA A 128 -8.87 -3.38 -22.44
N PRO A 129 -9.72 -3.30 -23.47
CA PRO A 129 -9.49 -4.03 -24.72
C PRO A 129 -8.09 -3.70 -25.24
N ALA A 130 -7.36 -4.75 -25.65
CA ALA A 130 -5.99 -4.68 -26.10
C ALA A 130 -5.81 -3.54 -27.13
N PRO A 131 -4.78 -2.68 -27.01
CA PRO A 131 -4.48 -1.75 -28.08
C PRO A 131 -4.11 -2.54 -29.33
N ALA A 132 -4.82 -2.25 -30.42
CA ALA A 132 -4.48 -2.75 -31.74
C ALA A 132 -3.01 -2.44 -32.06
N SER A 133 -2.40 -3.36 -32.79
CA SER A 133 -1.03 -3.42 -33.28
C SER A 133 -0.37 -2.08 -33.66
N ASP A 134 0.93 -2.04 -33.33
CA ASP A 134 2.02 -1.17 -33.81
C ASP A 134 2.19 0.24 -33.21
N PRO A 135 3.12 0.41 -32.24
CA PRO A 135 3.50 1.72 -31.77
C PRO A 135 4.59 2.32 -32.67
N LYS A 136 4.25 3.28 -33.53
CA LYS A 136 5.21 4.33 -33.88
C LYS A 136 5.40 5.19 -32.64
N ALA A 137 6.44 4.90 -31.87
CA ALA A 137 6.85 5.75 -30.76
C ALA A 137 7.06 7.19 -31.26
N TYR A 138 6.25 8.12 -30.74
CA TYR A 138 6.43 9.55 -30.96
C TYR A 138 7.67 10.00 -30.19
N PHE A 139 8.79 10.14 -30.92
CA PHE A 139 9.99 10.77 -30.39
C PHE A 139 9.88 12.28 -30.61
N PRO A 140 9.75 13.12 -29.56
CA PRO A 140 9.83 14.55 -29.74
C PRO A 140 11.25 14.91 -30.24
N SER A 141 11.33 15.58 -31.39
CA SER A 141 12.55 15.92 -32.14
C SER A 141 13.57 16.78 -31.38
N ARG A 142 13.35 17.07 -30.10
CA ARG A 142 14.22 17.91 -29.26
C ARG A 142 15.47 17.15 -28.74
N LEU A 143 15.49 15.82 -28.78
CA LEU A 143 16.64 15.01 -28.33
C LEU A 143 17.63 14.61 -29.44
N GLN A 144 17.28 14.76 -30.73
CA GLN A 144 18.19 14.43 -31.83
C GLN A 144 19.26 15.51 -32.08
N ASN A 145 18.98 16.77 -31.72
CA ASN A 145 19.89 17.88 -32.02
C ASN A 145 21.07 18.03 -31.03
N GLN A 146 21.17 17.16 -30.02
CA GLN A 146 22.25 17.20 -29.03
C GLN A 146 23.43 16.25 -29.33
N LYS A 147 23.33 15.44 -30.40
CA LYS A 147 24.35 14.44 -30.76
C LYS A 147 25.37 14.88 -31.83
N GLN A 148 25.35 16.12 -32.30
CA GLN A 148 26.32 16.60 -33.31
C GLN A 148 27.48 17.48 -32.80
N THR A 149 27.63 17.69 -31.49
CA THR A 149 28.80 18.42 -30.95
C THR A 149 29.45 17.70 -29.77
N ARG A 150 29.88 16.45 -29.98
CA ARG A 150 31.00 15.89 -29.20
C ARG A 150 31.99 15.21 -30.12
N ARG A 151 32.76 16.03 -30.86
CA ARG A 151 34.10 15.63 -31.28
C ARG A 151 35.04 15.90 -30.11
N LEU A 152 35.83 14.89 -29.77
CA LEU A 152 36.84 14.92 -28.74
C LEU A 152 37.84 16.06 -29.00
N SER A 153 38.20 16.79 -27.95
CA SER A 153 39.47 17.49 -27.86
C SER A 153 39.84 17.56 -26.38
N GLY A 154 40.96 16.93 -26.02
CA GLY A 154 41.51 16.95 -24.67
C GLY A 154 42.05 18.32 -24.26
N ASN A 155 42.49 18.35 -23.00
CA ASN A 155 43.14 19.45 -22.25
C ASN A 155 42.14 20.45 -21.66
N SER A 156 42.19 20.90 -20.41
CA SER A 156 43.20 20.87 -19.34
C SER A 156 42.48 21.16 -18.02
N LEU A 157 42.77 20.41 -16.95
CA LEU A 157 42.38 20.75 -15.58
C LEU A 157 43.37 21.78 -15.03
N SER A 158 43.16 23.05 -15.33
CA SER A 158 43.97 24.13 -14.77
C SER A 158 43.13 25.39 -14.70
N ASN A 159 42.60 25.68 -13.50
CA ASN A 159 42.50 27.01 -12.87
C ASN A 159 41.49 27.01 -11.70
N LEU A 160 41.79 26.28 -10.63
CA LEU A 160 41.07 26.37 -9.34
C LEU A 160 41.93 27.02 -8.23
N PHE A 161 42.95 27.80 -8.58
CA PHE A 161 43.70 28.58 -7.61
C PHE A 161 44.10 29.94 -8.21
N GLY A 162 43.70 31.01 -7.54
CA GLY A 162 44.31 32.35 -7.68
C GLY A 162 43.34 33.47 -8.04
N LEU A 163 42.79 34.15 -7.03
CA LEU A 163 43.16 35.55 -6.72
C LEU A 163 42.50 35.97 -5.40
N ILE A 164 43.30 35.86 -4.32
CA ILE A 164 43.33 36.84 -3.25
C ILE A 164 44.27 37.94 -3.76
N ASP A 165 43.72 39.11 -4.03
CA ASP A 165 44.18 40.44 -3.57
C ASP A 165 43.21 41.51 -4.11
#